data_AF-A0A534LFE7-F1
#
_entry.id   AF-A0A534LFE7-F1
#
_cell.length_a   1.000
_cell.length_b   1.000
_cell.length_c   1.000
_cell.angle_alpha   90.00
_cell.angle_beta   90.00
_cell.angle_gamma   90.00
#
_symmetry.space_group_name_H-M   'P 1'
#
loop_
_entity.id
_entity.type
_entity.pdbx_description
1 polymer ?
#
loop_
_entity_poly.entity_id
_entity_poly.type
_entity_poly.pdbx_seq_one_letter_code
_entity_poly.pdbx_strand_id
1 'polypeptide(L)'
;MARATTIQALRNRGISKKTAEILADAGFTLEKLAASKPERLAKFIAKKEAEKVLKKLGTAPAAAEAKPAPKREKAKPAARARRPSAKAAEAEPEAPLTIPVKAPPLSAGEQEILDGLKEIGRWLPRFVVTELSKKLHGLKLSKKRLQEVLQRICEKFDLHAIDANESAGIVSAQSIGEPGTQMTMRTFHYAGVAEMNVTLGLPRLIEIVDARRVPSTPIMELYVKSGHTDLERMRKIATEIEMTSLEDIASIETDLVNMRVLAYPDDHRMKSRGVTWPELEEKLKKLGEIQEVRRQVGSAEKKARALVVEAGEPSFKKLQRLVEQVRMMKIKGIDGISRAIIKKRGEGYVIYTEGSNLSKILELPYVDASRTTTNSVQEIYEVLGIEAARNAIVNEAYNTLQEQGLTVDIRHIMLVSDMMTNDGDVKAIGR
;
A
#
# COMPACT_ATOMS: atom_id res chain seq x y z
N MET A 1 -14.23 -31.71 2.28
CA MET A 1 -15.67 -31.54 2.59
C MET A 1 -16.60 -31.50 1.36
N ALA A 2 -16.11 -31.34 0.12
CA ALA A 2 -16.97 -31.21 -1.07
C ALA A 2 -17.59 -32.53 -1.60
N ARG A 3 -17.00 -33.71 -1.32
CA ARG A 3 -17.46 -35.01 -1.85
C ARG A 3 -18.82 -35.42 -1.28
N ALA A 4 -18.95 -35.42 0.05
CA ALA A 4 -20.19 -35.82 0.73
C ALA A 4 -21.36 -34.87 0.43
N THR A 5 -21.08 -33.56 0.36
CA THR A 5 -22.08 -32.54 0.02
C THR A 5 -22.56 -32.66 -1.42
N THR A 6 -21.65 -32.98 -2.36
CA THR A 6 -22.01 -33.21 -3.77
C THR A 6 -22.84 -34.49 -3.94
N ILE A 7 -22.49 -35.59 -3.26
CA ILE A 7 -23.27 -36.84 -3.29
C ILE A 7 -24.68 -36.60 -2.73
N GLN A 8 -24.80 -35.89 -1.61
CA GLN A 8 -26.09 -35.61 -0.97
C GLN A 8 -26.96 -34.67 -1.82
N ALA A 9 -26.37 -33.68 -2.48
CA ALA A 9 -27.07 -32.80 -3.41
C ALA A 9 -27.57 -33.53 -4.67
N LEU A 10 -26.79 -34.48 -5.21
CA LEU A 10 -27.21 -35.30 -6.35
C LEU A 10 -28.31 -36.30 -5.97
N ARG A 11 -28.27 -36.86 -4.75
CA ARG A 11 -29.33 -37.71 -4.22
C ARG A 11 -30.63 -36.95 -4.00
N ASN A 12 -30.58 -35.72 -3.49
CA ASN A 12 -31.76 -34.87 -3.33
C ASN A 12 -32.42 -34.50 -4.68
N ARG A 13 -31.67 -34.56 -5.79
CA ARG A 13 -32.18 -34.38 -7.16
C ARG A 13 -32.60 -35.71 -7.82
N GLY A 14 -32.68 -36.80 -7.05
CA GLY A 14 -33.18 -38.09 -7.51
C GLY A 14 -32.23 -38.87 -8.43
N ILE A 15 -30.91 -38.64 -8.33
CA ILE A 15 -29.89 -39.43 -9.02
C ILE A 15 -29.50 -40.63 -8.16
N SER A 16 -29.23 -41.78 -8.79
CA SER A 16 -28.89 -43.02 -8.07
C SER A 16 -27.60 -42.85 -7.25
N LYS A 17 -27.52 -43.50 -6.08
CA LYS A 17 -26.35 -43.41 -5.19
C LYS A 17 -25.05 -43.83 -5.88
N LYS A 18 -25.11 -44.90 -6.70
CA LYS A 18 -23.95 -45.40 -7.47
C LYS A 18 -23.48 -44.39 -8.52
N THR A 19 -24.40 -43.75 -9.23
CA THR A 19 -24.07 -42.73 -10.24
C THR A 19 -23.50 -41.46 -9.60
N ALA A 20 -24.01 -41.06 -8.42
CA ALA A 20 -23.52 -39.90 -7.69
C ALA A 20 -22.11 -40.10 -7.12
N GLU A 21 -21.78 -41.30 -6.65
CA GLU A 21 -20.44 -41.67 -6.17
C GLU A 21 -19.42 -41.64 -7.32
N ILE A 22 -19.74 -42.23 -8.48
CA ILE A 22 -18.86 -42.21 -9.66
C ILE A 22 -18.55 -40.78 -10.13
N LEU A 23 -19.54 -39.89 -10.12
CA LEU A 23 -19.34 -38.48 -10.53
C LEU A 23 -18.53 -37.68 -9.51
N ALA A 24 -18.74 -37.95 -8.22
CA ALA A 24 -17.98 -37.32 -7.16
C ALA A 24 -16.52 -37.81 -7.14
N ASP A 25 -16.28 -39.07 -7.49
CA ASP A 25 -14.94 -39.68 -7.59
C ASP A 25 -14.19 -39.21 -8.83
N ALA A 26 -14.91 -38.92 -9.92
CA ALA A 26 -14.36 -38.23 -11.09
C ALA A 26 -14.11 -36.71 -10.87
N GLY A 27 -14.34 -36.20 -9.65
CA GLY A 27 -13.99 -34.82 -9.25
C GLY A 27 -14.93 -33.74 -9.79
N PHE A 28 -16.14 -34.09 -10.23
CA PHE A 28 -17.10 -33.11 -10.72
C PHE A 28 -17.85 -32.44 -9.56
N THR A 29 -17.75 -31.11 -9.48
CA THR A 29 -18.58 -30.27 -8.61
C THR A 29 -19.92 -29.95 -9.28
N LEU A 30 -20.94 -29.56 -8.51
CA LEU A 30 -22.29 -29.25 -9.02
C LEU A 30 -22.29 -28.21 -10.15
N GLU A 31 -21.42 -27.20 -10.05
CA GLU A 31 -21.24 -26.17 -11.07
C GLU A 31 -20.60 -26.72 -12.35
N LYS A 32 -19.60 -27.61 -12.21
CA LYS A 32 -18.94 -28.26 -13.35
C LYS A 32 -19.85 -29.28 -14.02
N LEU A 33 -20.76 -29.94 -13.29
CA LEU A 33 -21.78 -30.82 -13.85
C LEU A 33 -22.82 -30.03 -14.67
N ALA A 34 -23.27 -28.88 -14.15
CA ALA A 34 -24.22 -28.00 -14.83
C ALA A 34 -23.64 -27.40 -16.12
N ALA A 35 -22.33 -27.13 -16.15
CA ALA A 35 -21.63 -26.57 -17.31
C ALA A 35 -21.11 -27.65 -18.31
N SER A 36 -21.28 -28.94 -18.03
CA SER A 36 -20.69 -30.02 -18.84
C SER A 36 -21.58 -30.49 -20.00
N LYS A 37 -20.96 -30.76 -21.15
CA LYS A 37 -21.62 -31.35 -22.33
C LYS A 37 -21.86 -32.86 -22.14
N PRO A 38 -22.94 -33.44 -22.71
CA PRO A 38 -23.30 -34.86 -22.54
C PRO A 38 -22.20 -35.84 -22.99
N GLU A 39 -21.37 -35.44 -23.96
CA GLU A 39 -20.22 -36.24 -24.44
C GLU A 39 -19.12 -36.44 -23.39
N ARG A 40 -18.94 -35.47 -22.48
CA ARG A 40 -17.91 -35.56 -21.43
C ARG A 40 -18.36 -36.44 -20.27
N LEU A 41 -19.67 -36.49 -20.01
CA LEU A 41 -20.31 -37.38 -19.02
C LEU A 41 -20.46 -38.81 -19.54
N ALA A 42 -20.63 -38.99 -20.86
CA ALA A 42 -20.73 -40.29 -21.51
C ALA A 42 -19.46 -41.16 -21.40
N LYS A 43 -18.31 -40.57 -21.02
CA LYS A 43 -17.07 -41.29 -20.73
C LYS A 43 -17.09 -42.02 -19.38
N PHE A 44 -17.96 -41.60 -18.47
CA PHE A 44 -18.02 -42.12 -17.10
C PHE A 44 -19.33 -42.85 -16.79
N ILE A 45 -20.40 -42.58 -17.55
CA ILE A 45 -21.73 -43.17 -17.36
C ILE A 45 -22.38 -43.45 -18.74
N ALA A 46 -23.29 -44.43 -18.82
CA ALA A 46 -24.10 -44.68 -20.00
C ALA A 46 -24.84 -43.42 -20.51
N LYS A 47 -24.87 -43.23 -21.85
CA LYS A 47 -25.45 -42.05 -22.52
C LYS A 47 -26.87 -41.69 -22.04
N LYS A 48 -27.72 -42.71 -21.85
CA LYS A 48 -29.10 -42.54 -21.35
C LYS A 48 -29.18 -41.99 -19.92
N GLU A 49 -28.20 -42.30 -19.08
CA GLU A 49 -28.14 -41.80 -17.71
C GLU A 49 -27.51 -40.40 -17.64
N ALA A 50 -26.52 -40.09 -18.48
CA ALA A 50 -25.97 -38.74 -18.61
C ALA A 50 -27.04 -37.71 -18.99
N GLU A 51 -27.93 -38.05 -19.93
CA GLU A 51 -29.07 -37.22 -20.31
C GLU A 51 -30.10 -37.08 -19.18
N LYS A 52 -30.35 -38.16 -18.41
CA LYS A 52 -31.24 -38.11 -17.23
C LYS A 52 -30.66 -37.24 -16.11
N VAL A 53 -29.35 -37.27 -15.89
CA VAL A 53 -28.66 -36.43 -14.90
C VAL A 53 -28.78 -34.96 -15.29
N LEU A 54 -28.53 -34.61 -16.56
CA LEU A 54 -28.68 -33.24 -17.05
C LEU A 54 -30.13 -32.75 -16.97
N LYS A 55 -31.12 -33.59 -17.33
CA LYS A 55 -32.55 -33.25 -17.19
C LYS A 55 -32.96 -33.01 -15.74
N LYS A 56 -32.50 -33.85 -14.80
CA LYS A 56 -32.80 -33.72 -13.36
C LYS A 56 -32.05 -32.58 -12.68
N LEU A 57 -30.91 -32.14 -13.23
CA LEU A 57 -30.22 -30.92 -12.79
C LEU A 57 -30.95 -29.64 -13.22
N GLY A 58 -31.78 -29.70 -14.27
CA GLY A 58 -32.52 -28.55 -14.83
C GLY A 58 -33.91 -28.29 -14.23
N THR A 59 -34.50 -29.22 -13.49
CA THR A 59 -35.81 -29.05 -12.83
C THR A 59 -35.63 -28.71 -11.35
N ALA A 60 -35.77 -27.44 -10.98
CA ALA A 60 -35.92 -27.01 -9.58
C ALA A 60 -37.41 -27.05 -9.16
N PRO A 61 -37.77 -27.47 -7.94
CA PRO A 61 -39.14 -27.42 -7.43
C PRO A 61 -39.51 -26.01 -6.92
N ALA A 62 -40.79 -25.66 -7.03
CA ALA A 62 -41.38 -24.36 -6.65
C ALA A 62 -42.39 -24.47 -5.48
N ALA A 63 -42.57 -23.32 -4.79
CA ALA A 63 -43.50 -22.95 -3.69
C ALA A 63 -42.96 -23.14 -2.24
N ALA A 64 -42.96 -22.15 -1.32
CA ALA A 64 -43.77 -20.91 -1.17
C ALA A 64 -43.00 -19.70 -0.56
N GLU A 65 -43.47 -18.47 -0.89
CA GLU A 65 -42.90 -17.11 -0.69
C GLU A 65 -43.21 -16.47 0.71
N ALA A 66 -42.48 -15.46 1.26
CA ALA A 66 -42.60 -14.03 0.92
C ALA A 66 -41.48 -13.07 1.46
N LYS A 67 -40.94 -12.28 0.49
CA LYS A 67 -40.26 -10.95 0.34
C LYS A 67 -39.88 -10.04 1.56
N PRO A 68 -38.71 -9.33 1.47
CA PRO A 68 -38.63 -8.04 0.74
C PRO A 68 -37.39 -7.80 -0.17
N ALA A 69 -37.63 -6.95 -1.20
CA ALA A 69 -36.79 -6.10 -2.09
C ALA A 69 -35.44 -6.58 -2.73
N PRO A 70 -35.19 -6.30 -4.03
CA PRO A 70 -34.16 -7.00 -4.81
C PRO A 70 -32.82 -6.25 -4.96
N LYS A 71 -31.71 -6.98 -4.75
CA LYS A 71 -30.41 -6.72 -5.40
C LYS A 71 -30.35 -7.54 -6.70
N ARG A 72 -30.02 -6.92 -7.84
CA ARG A 72 -29.83 -7.59 -9.15
C ARG A 72 -28.39 -7.37 -9.65
N GLU A 73 -27.64 -8.46 -9.78
CA GLU A 73 -26.44 -8.50 -10.62
C GLU A 73 -26.75 -8.98 -12.04
N LYS A 74 -25.89 -8.55 -12.95
CA LYS A 74 -26.10 -8.30 -14.38
C LYS A 74 -25.95 -9.57 -15.23
N ALA A 75 -26.75 -9.67 -16.29
CA ALA A 75 -26.32 -10.29 -17.54
C ALA A 75 -26.85 -9.50 -18.76
N LYS A 76 -26.01 -9.44 -19.79
CA LYS A 76 -26.03 -8.57 -20.99
C LYS A 76 -27.31 -8.67 -21.86
N PRO A 77 -27.62 -7.59 -22.60
CA PRO A 77 -27.99 -7.78 -24.01
C PRO A 77 -27.35 -6.76 -24.97
N ALA A 78 -27.17 -7.19 -26.22
CA ALA A 78 -26.72 -6.36 -27.33
C ALA A 78 -27.88 -5.62 -28.01
N ALA A 79 -27.58 -4.37 -28.40
CA ALA A 79 -28.12 -3.53 -29.48
C ALA A 79 -29.65 -3.32 -29.64
N ARG A 80 -30.11 -2.08 -29.34
CA ARG A 80 -31.04 -1.35 -30.22
C ARG A 80 -30.91 0.17 -30.06
N ALA A 81 -31.17 0.85 -31.17
CA ALA A 81 -30.71 2.19 -31.56
C ALA A 81 -31.24 3.39 -30.75
N ARG A 82 -30.43 4.45 -30.75
CA ARG A 82 -30.64 5.78 -30.13
C ARG A 82 -31.62 6.66 -30.91
N ARG A 83 -32.35 7.53 -30.18
CA ARG A 83 -32.70 8.92 -30.54
C ARG A 83 -33.28 9.68 -29.31
N PRO A 84 -33.27 11.03 -29.23
CA PRO A 84 -32.18 11.78 -28.59
C PRO A 84 -32.59 12.83 -27.51
N SER A 85 -31.60 13.16 -26.68
CA SER A 85 -31.23 14.44 -26.02
C SER A 85 -32.21 15.30 -25.20
N ALA A 86 -31.80 15.63 -23.95
CA ALA A 86 -31.89 16.99 -23.39
C ALA A 86 -30.85 17.24 -22.25
N LYS A 87 -29.82 18.06 -22.57
CA LYS A 87 -28.98 18.98 -21.75
C LYS A 87 -28.26 18.41 -20.50
N ALA A 88 -26.97 18.07 -20.53
CA ALA A 88 -25.76 18.91 -20.59
C ALA A 88 -25.62 19.88 -19.40
N ALA A 89 -24.97 19.41 -18.33
CA ALA A 89 -24.15 20.21 -17.42
C ALA A 89 -22.75 19.57 -17.45
N GLU A 90 -21.76 20.39 -17.78
CA GLU A 90 -20.43 20.02 -18.26
C GLU A 90 -19.63 19.27 -17.19
N ALA A 91 -19.23 18.04 -17.50
CA ALA A 91 -18.13 17.36 -16.82
C ALA A 91 -16.87 17.64 -17.63
N GLU A 92 -15.88 18.26 -17.00
CA GLU A 92 -14.56 18.51 -17.59
C GLU A 92 -13.96 17.18 -18.10
N PRO A 93 -13.44 17.13 -19.33
CA PRO A 93 -12.92 15.90 -19.90
C PRO A 93 -11.64 15.49 -19.19
N GLU A 94 -11.63 14.28 -18.61
CA GLU A 94 -10.41 13.62 -18.12
C GLU A 94 -9.35 13.62 -19.24
N ALA A 95 -8.26 14.35 -19.02
CA ALA A 95 -7.16 14.43 -19.96
C ALA A 95 -6.58 13.02 -20.18
N PRO A 96 -6.29 12.63 -21.43
CA PRO A 96 -5.65 11.34 -21.70
C PRO A 96 -4.33 11.25 -20.92
N LEU A 97 -4.07 10.10 -20.30
CA LEU A 97 -2.81 9.82 -19.59
C LEU A 97 -1.64 10.06 -20.56
N THR A 98 -1.00 11.21 -20.42
CA THR A 98 0.20 11.55 -21.18
C THR A 98 1.28 10.62 -20.68
N ILE A 99 1.71 9.66 -21.50
CA ILE A 99 2.90 8.85 -21.18
C ILE A 99 4.04 9.86 -21.03
N PRO A 100 4.61 10.04 -19.82
CA PRO A 100 5.71 10.97 -19.66
C PRO A 100 6.85 10.49 -20.55
N VAL A 101 7.33 11.37 -21.42
CA VAL A 101 8.49 11.07 -22.26
C VAL A 101 9.67 10.89 -21.30
N LYS A 102 10.04 9.63 -21.04
CA LYS A 102 11.01 9.24 -20.01
C LYS A 102 12.39 9.87 -20.20
N ALA A 103 12.72 10.30 -21.42
CA ALA A 103 14.00 10.93 -21.73
C ALA A 103 13.78 12.35 -22.27
N PRO A 104 14.34 13.39 -21.62
CA PRO A 104 14.34 14.73 -22.18
C PRO A 104 15.04 14.74 -23.55
N PRO A 105 14.62 15.63 -24.48
CA PRO A 105 15.24 15.74 -25.80
C PRO A 105 16.72 16.12 -25.67
N LEU A 106 17.54 15.64 -26.61
CA LEU A 106 18.99 15.83 -26.58
C LEU A 106 19.36 17.30 -26.71
N SER A 107 20.24 17.79 -25.84
CA SER A 107 20.88 19.09 -25.97
C SER A 107 21.82 19.10 -27.19
N ALA A 108 21.99 20.27 -27.82
CA ALA A 108 22.88 20.44 -28.97
C ALA A 108 24.32 19.96 -28.69
N GLY A 109 24.85 20.21 -27.48
CA GLY A 109 26.18 19.73 -27.08
C GLY A 109 26.27 18.21 -26.90
N GLU A 110 25.16 17.55 -26.58
CA GLU A 110 25.12 16.10 -26.47
C GLU A 110 24.96 15.42 -27.84
N GLN A 111 24.31 16.08 -28.79
CA GLN A 111 24.23 15.63 -30.18
C GLN A 111 25.60 15.65 -30.84
N GLU A 112 26.39 16.71 -30.64
CA GLU A 112 27.76 16.80 -31.14
C GLU A 112 28.66 15.68 -30.61
N ILE A 113 28.55 15.35 -29.32
CA ILE A 113 29.30 14.24 -28.71
C ILE A 113 28.82 12.90 -29.26
N LEU A 114 27.52 12.70 -29.44
CA LEU A 114 26.97 11.46 -30.01
C LEU A 114 27.38 11.27 -31.46
N ASP A 115 27.41 12.33 -32.26
CA ASP A 115 27.86 12.27 -33.64
C ASP A 115 29.37 11.99 -33.72
N GLY A 116 30.17 12.60 -32.83
CA GLY A 116 31.59 12.24 -32.67
C GLY A 116 31.79 10.77 -32.24
N LEU A 117 30.92 10.23 -31.39
CA LEU A 117 30.96 8.81 -30.99
C LEU A 117 30.54 7.88 -32.14
N LYS A 118 29.56 8.27 -32.97
CA LYS A 118 29.19 7.53 -34.18
C LYS A 118 30.32 7.50 -35.20
N GLU A 119 31.05 8.60 -35.39
CA GLU A 119 32.24 8.64 -36.26
C GLU A 119 33.34 7.67 -35.78
N ILE A 120 33.48 7.48 -34.46
CA ILE A 120 34.45 6.58 -33.84
C ILE A 120 33.94 5.12 -33.78
N GLY A 121 32.64 4.90 -34.02
CA GLY A 121 32.01 3.57 -33.94
C GLY A 121 31.96 2.99 -32.52
N ARG A 122 32.10 3.82 -31.48
CA ARG A 122 32.06 3.40 -30.07
C ARG A 122 30.84 3.95 -29.35
N TRP A 123 30.44 3.25 -28.30
CA TRP A 123 29.23 3.55 -27.54
C TRP A 123 29.58 3.97 -26.11
N LEU A 124 28.91 5.02 -25.62
CA LEU A 124 28.98 5.45 -24.23
C LEU A 124 27.58 5.63 -23.65
N PRO A 125 27.38 5.36 -22.34
CA PRO A 125 26.11 5.63 -21.67
C PRO A 125 25.73 7.11 -21.73
N ARG A 126 24.43 7.37 -21.88
CA ARG A 126 23.85 8.71 -21.95
C ARG A 126 24.27 9.60 -20.77
N PHE A 127 24.34 9.05 -19.57
CA PHE A 127 24.77 9.76 -18.36
C PHE A 127 26.18 10.35 -18.51
N VAL A 128 27.12 9.57 -19.05
CA VAL A 128 28.51 10.02 -19.31
C VAL A 128 28.50 11.13 -20.36
N VAL A 129 27.71 10.99 -21.43
CA VAL A 129 27.58 12.02 -22.47
C VAL A 129 27.04 13.34 -21.89
N THR A 130 26.01 13.28 -21.04
CA THR A 130 25.46 14.47 -20.38
C THR A 130 26.47 15.12 -19.44
N GLU A 131 27.22 14.34 -18.67
CA GLU A 131 28.28 14.85 -17.78
C GLU A 131 29.42 15.49 -18.57
N LEU A 132 29.82 14.88 -19.68
CA LEU A 132 30.79 15.44 -20.61
C LEU A 132 30.29 16.75 -21.19
N SER A 133 29.05 16.82 -21.69
CA SER A 133 28.47 18.07 -22.19
C SER A 133 28.54 19.18 -21.15
N LYS A 134 28.20 18.89 -19.88
CA LYS A 134 28.32 19.86 -18.77
C LYS A 134 29.75 20.34 -18.55
N LYS A 135 30.74 19.43 -18.57
CA LYS A 135 32.16 19.77 -18.39
C LYS A 135 32.77 20.47 -19.62
N LEU A 136 32.23 20.22 -20.81
CA LEU A 136 32.64 20.84 -22.07
C LEU A 136 31.99 22.21 -22.30
N HIS A 137 30.85 22.52 -21.65
CA HIS A 137 30.26 23.85 -21.65
C HIS A 137 31.25 24.87 -21.06
N GLY A 138 31.93 25.61 -21.93
CA GLY A 138 32.93 26.62 -21.58
C GLY A 138 34.30 26.42 -22.22
N LEU A 139 34.58 25.25 -22.82
CA LEU A 139 35.85 24.95 -23.49
C LEU A 139 35.70 24.97 -25.01
N LYS A 140 36.34 25.91 -25.69
CA LYS A 140 36.46 25.90 -27.17
C LYS A 140 37.49 24.86 -27.61
N LEU A 141 37.06 23.63 -27.81
CA LEU A 141 37.91 22.54 -28.31
C LEU A 141 37.82 22.41 -29.83
N SER A 142 38.95 22.05 -30.46
CA SER A 142 38.98 21.68 -31.88
C SER A 142 38.41 20.28 -32.06
N LYS A 143 37.77 20.01 -33.22
CA LYS A 143 37.15 18.71 -33.54
C LYS A 143 38.13 17.52 -33.35
N LYS A 144 39.40 17.69 -33.72
CA LYS A 144 40.44 16.66 -33.52
C LYS A 144 40.76 16.36 -32.06
N ARG A 145 40.87 17.40 -31.22
CA ARG A 145 41.11 17.22 -29.77
C ARG A 145 39.90 16.60 -29.09
N LEU A 146 38.69 16.93 -29.53
CA LEU A 146 37.46 16.30 -29.04
C LEU A 146 37.45 14.81 -29.33
N GLN A 147 37.78 14.40 -30.57
CA GLN A 147 37.88 12.99 -30.94
C GLN A 147 38.94 12.24 -30.12
N GLU A 148 40.13 12.82 -29.88
CA GLU A 148 41.17 12.22 -29.04
C GLU A 148 40.71 12.03 -27.58
N VAL A 149 40.03 13.03 -27.02
CA VAL A 149 39.46 12.96 -25.67
C VAL A 149 38.39 11.87 -25.58
N LEU A 150 37.47 11.83 -26.55
CA LEU A 150 36.44 10.79 -26.61
C LEU A 150 37.04 9.40 -26.73
N GLN A 151 38.09 9.24 -27.54
CA GLN A 151 38.79 7.96 -27.67
C GLN A 151 39.40 7.52 -26.34
N ARG A 152 40.13 8.40 -25.65
CA ARG A 152 40.70 8.08 -24.32
C ARG A 152 39.64 7.76 -23.28
N ILE A 153 38.48 8.42 -23.33
CA ILE A 153 37.36 8.13 -22.42
C ILE A 153 36.79 6.75 -22.72
N CYS A 154 36.59 6.40 -23.99
CA CYS A 154 36.13 5.07 -24.38
C CYS A 154 37.12 4.00 -23.94
N GLU A 155 38.42 4.18 -24.19
CA GLU A 155 39.47 3.25 -23.75
C GLU A 155 39.46 3.07 -22.22
N LYS A 156 39.33 4.17 -21.46
CA LYS A 156 39.19 4.07 -20.00
C LYS A 156 37.91 3.37 -19.58
N PHE A 157 36.79 3.60 -20.27
CA PHE A 157 35.52 2.95 -19.97
C PHE A 157 35.61 1.43 -20.19
N ASP A 158 36.19 1.03 -21.32
CA ASP A 158 36.41 -0.39 -21.66
C ASP A 158 37.34 -1.07 -20.64
N LEU A 159 38.38 -0.38 -20.17
CA LEU A 159 39.31 -0.89 -19.14
C LEU A 159 38.69 -1.05 -17.74
N HIS A 160 37.64 -0.29 -17.41
CA HIS A 160 36.96 -0.36 -16.10
C HIS A 160 35.66 -1.20 -16.15
N ALA A 161 35.42 -1.89 -17.26
CA ALA A 161 34.35 -2.89 -17.32
C ALA A 161 34.68 -4.04 -16.36
N ILE A 162 33.64 -4.64 -15.77
CA ILE A 162 33.80 -5.83 -14.94
C ILE A 162 34.26 -7.00 -15.81
N ASP A 163 35.21 -7.79 -15.30
CA ASP A 163 35.67 -8.98 -15.99
C ASP A 163 34.54 -10.02 -16.10
N ALA A 164 34.46 -10.68 -17.26
CA ALA A 164 33.47 -11.73 -17.47
C ALA A 164 33.74 -12.92 -16.53
N ASN A 165 32.68 -13.49 -15.95
CA ASN A 165 32.69 -14.58 -14.96
C ASN A 165 33.19 -14.19 -13.56
N GLU A 166 33.33 -12.90 -13.27
CA GLU A 166 33.57 -12.44 -11.90
C GLU A 166 32.41 -12.85 -10.98
N SER A 167 32.73 -13.26 -9.74
CA SER A 167 31.74 -13.71 -8.76
C SER A 167 31.03 -12.53 -8.08
N ALA A 168 30.40 -11.66 -8.88
CA ALA A 168 29.81 -10.40 -8.43
C ALA A 168 28.79 -10.57 -7.30
N GLY A 169 28.05 -11.69 -7.27
CA GLY A 169 27.11 -12.00 -6.18
C GLY A 169 27.79 -12.20 -4.83
N ILE A 170 28.92 -12.93 -4.79
CA ILE A 170 29.68 -13.19 -3.56
C ILE A 170 30.30 -11.89 -3.05
N VAL A 171 30.94 -11.13 -3.95
CA VAL A 171 31.55 -9.83 -3.62
C VAL A 171 30.48 -8.88 -3.08
N SER A 172 29.34 -8.77 -3.75
CA SER A 172 28.24 -7.90 -3.31
C SER A 172 27.69 -8.30 -1.94
N ALA A 173 27.51 -9.61 -1.69
CA ALA A 173 27.04 -10.10 -0.40
C ALA A 173 28.05 -9.80 0.72
N GLN A 174 29.35 -9.98 0.47
CA GLN A 174 30.41 -9.63 1.42
C GLN A 174 30.45 -8.12 1.68
N SER A 175 30.42 -7.30 0.63
CA SER A 175 30.50 -5.83 0.76
C SER A 175 29.30 -5.22 1.48
N ILE A 176 28.11 -5.81 1.37
CA ILE A 176 26.92 -5.37 2.13
C ILE A 176 26.96 -5.91 3.57
N GLY A 177 27.47 -7.13 3.77
CA GLY A 177 27.51 -7.80 5.07
C GLY A 177 28.66 -7.35 6.00
N GLU A 178 29.83 -7.02 5.44
CA GLU A 178 31.02 -6.60 6.20
C GLU A 178 30.74 -5.39 7.10
N PRO A 179 30.10 -4.30 6.61
CA PRO A 179 29.73 -3.18 7.46
C PRO A 179 28.77 -3.55 8.59
N GLY A 180 27.97 -4.61 8.43
CA GLY A 180 27.04 -5.06 9.45
C GLY A 180 27.72 -5.45 10.77
N THR A 181 28.95 -5.97 10.72
CA THR A 181 29.74 -6.25 11.93
C THR A 181 30.29 -4.99 12.60
N GLN A 182 30.53 -3.95 11.81
CA GLN A 182 31.03 -2.65 12.26
C GLN A 182 29.90 -1.74 12.75
N MET A 183 28.65 -2.02 12.37
CA MET A 183 27.43 -1.36 12.85
C MET A 183 27.11 -1.71 14.33
N THR A 184 28.11 -1.60 15.20
CA THR A 184 27.96 -1.71 16.64
C THR A 184 27.31 -0.42 17.17
N MET A 185 26.00 -0.49 17.40
CA MET A 185 25.15 0.44 18.18
C MET A 185 25.60 1.91 18.21
N ARG A 186 25.71 2.56 17.05
CA ARG A 186 25.51 4.01 16.99
C ARG A 186 24.02 4.29 17.05
N THR A 187 23.42 4.16 18.25
CA THR A 187 22.10 4.72 18.50
C THR A 187 22.23 6.23 18.49
N PHE A 188 22.08 6.83 17.31
CA PHE A 188 21.94 8.26 17.17
C PHE A 188 20.70 8.69 17.96
N HIS A 189 20.93 9.16 19.17
CA HIS A 189 20.01 10.08 19.81
C HIS A 189 20.20 11.38 19.04
N TYR A 190 19.42 11.58 17.98
CA TYR A 190 19.37 12.90 17.39
C TYR A 190 18.91 13.86 18.47
N ALA A 191 19.74 14.86 18.77
CA ALA A 191 19.42 15.88 19.74
C ALA A 191 18.29 16.76 19.17
N GLY A 192 17.04 16.37 19.42
CA GLY A 192 15.86 17.09 18.94
C GLY A 192 14.57 16.37 19.32
N VAL A 193 13.74 17.01 20.14
CA VAL A 193 12.49 16.48 20.74
C VAL A 193 11.37 16.21 19.69
N ALA A 194 11.67 16.30 18.41
CA ALA A 194 10.70 16.22 17.32
C ALA A 194 11.05 15.19 16.23
N GLU A 195 12.16 14.47 16.36
CA GLU A 195 12.49 13.42 15.41
C GLU A 195 11.82 12.12 15.82
N MET A 196 11.02 11.58 14.91
CA MET A 196 10.27 10.35 15.13
C MET A 196 11.28 9.23 15.41
N ASN A 197 10.91 8.31 16.30
CA ASN A 197 11.74 7.14 16.57
C ASN A 197 11.76 6.25 15.32
N VAL A 198 12.72 6.46 14.44
CA VAL A 198 12.95 5.60 13.27
C VAL A 198 13.95 4.52 13.67
N THR A 199 13.67 3.26 13.33
CA THR A 199 14.67 2.21 13.40
C THR A 199 15.77 2.52 12.38
N LEU A 200 16.95 2.90 12.86
CA LEU A 200 18.10 3.21 12.02
C LEU A 200 19.17 2.10 12.12
N GLY A 201 20.00 2.03 11.09
CA GLY A 201 21.17 1.14 11.04
C GLY A 201 20.86 -0.31 10.68
N LEU A 202 21.59 -1.25 11.28
CA LEU A 202 21.54 -2.66 10.90
C LEU A 202 20.14 -3.31 11.02
N PRO A 203 19.35 -3.08 12.11
CA PRO A 203 18.02 -3.67 12.20
C PRO A 203 17.13 -3.29 11.02
N ARG A 204 17.26 -2.06 10.52
CA ARG A 204 16.51 -1.58 9.37
C ARG A 204 16.96 -2.26 8.08
N LEU A 205 18.26 -2.43 7.89
CA LEU A 205 18.81 -3.16 6.74
C LEU A 205 18.33 -4.63 6.71
N ILE A 206 18.26 -5.28 7.88
CA ILE A 206 17.71 -6.64 8.01
C ILE A 206 16.23 -6.66 7.62
N GLU A 207 15.42 -5.71 8.08
CA GLU A 207 13.99 -5.64 7.70
C GLU A 207 13.76 -5.52 6.19
N ILE A 208 14.63 -4.77 5.50
CA ILE A 208 14.57 -4.57 4.05
C ILE A 208 14.95 -5.87 3.34
N VAL A 209 16.08 -6.48 3.71
CA VAL A 209 16.61 -7.73 3.12
C VAL A 209 15.66 -8.92 3.34
N ASP A 210 14.96 -8.96 4.48
CA ASP A 210 13.96 -9.97 4.80
C ASP A 210 12.58 -9.67 4.20
N ALA A 211 12.43 -8.60 3.41
CA ALA A 211 11.17 -8.18 2.79
C ALA A 211 9.99 -8.18 3.78
N ARG A 212 10.20 -7.60 4.96
CA ARG A 212 9.19 -7.64 6.03
C ARG A 212 7.92 -6.91 5.61
N ARG A 213 6.76 -7.58 5.73
CA ARG A 213 5.46 -7.03 5.31
C ARG A 213 5.11 -5.69 5.96
N VAL A 214 5.40 -5.56 7.25
CA VAL A 214 5.22 -4.31 8.00
C VAL A 214 6.54 -4.03 8.73
N PRO A 215 7.19 -2.88 8.46
CA PRO A 215 8.41 -2.50 9.18
C PRO A 215 8.10 -2.17 10.63
N SER A 216 9.10 -2.18 11.52
CA SER A 216 8.85 -1.91 12.95
C SER A 216 8.41 -0.47 13.21
N THR A 217 8.97 0.49 12.46
CA THR A 217 8.61 1.91 12.53
C THR A 217 8.28 2.43 11.13
N PRO A 218 7.06 2.21 10.64
CA PRO A 218 6.62 2.74 9.35
C PRO A 218 6.56 4.26 9.39
N ILE A 219 7.09 4.92 8.37
CA ILE A 219 7.02 6.36 8.17
C ILE A 219 6.63 6.69 6.74
N MET A 220 6.01 7.85 6.56
CA MET A 220 5.78 8.42 5.24
C MET A 220 6.21 9.88 5.16
N GLU A 221 6.70 10.27 3.99
CA GLU A 221 6.93 11.66 3.62
C GLU A 221 5.82 12.10 2.67
N LEU A 222 4.94 12.99 3.14
CA LEU A 222 3.82 13.51 2.38
C LEU A 222 4.14 14.89 1.85
N TYR A 223 4.05 15.03 0.53
CA TYR A 223 4.16 16.31 -0.15
C TYR A 223 2.76 16.82 -0.48
N VAL A 224 2.50 18.09 -0.21
CA VAL A 224 1.22 18.73 -0.53
C VAL A 224 1.39 19.57 -1.80
N LYS A 225 0.36 19.61 -2.63
CA LYS A 225 0.38 20.38 -3.89
C LYS A 225 0.61 21.88 -3.62
N SER A 226 1.22 22.55 -4.61
CA SER A 226 1.79 23.91 -4.57
C SER A 226 0.86 25.06 -4.16
N GLY A 227 -0.43 24.82 -3.90
CA GLY A 227 -1.40 25.80 -3.38
C GLY A 227 -1.55 25.84 -1.86
N HIS A 228 -0.81 25.02 -1.11
CA HIS A 228 -0.99 24.82 0.35
C HIS A 228 0.28 25.09 1.17
N THR A 229 1.00 26.17 0.88
CA THR A 229 2.22 26.54 1.62
C THR A 229 1.94 27.17 3.00
N ASP A 230 0.67 27.43 3.33
CA ASP A 230 0.29 28.01 4.62
C ASP A 230 0.39 26.99 5.78
N LEU A 231 1.09 27.37 6.84
CA LEU A 231 1.25 26.54 8.06
C LEU A 231 -0.10 26.11 8.66
N GLU A 232 -1.11 26.97 8.63
CA GLU A 232 -2.44 26.66 9.16
C GLU A 232 -3.16 25.59 8.35
N ARG A 233 -3.04 25.61 7.02
CA ARG A 233 -3.61 24.59 6.15
C ARG A 233 -2.90 23.25 6.35
N MET A 234 -1.57 23.27 6.47
CA MET A 234 -0.78 22.08 6.77
C MET A 234 -1.16 21.46 8.11
N ARG A 235 -1.42 22.28 9.15
CA ARG A 235 -1.94 21.78 10.43
C ARG A 235 -3.31 21.11 10.28
N LYS A 236 -4.24 21.72 9.55
CA LYS A 236 -5.57 21.13 9.29
C LYS A 236 -5.46 19.78 8.57
N ILE A 237 -4.60 19.70 7.55
CA ILE A 237 -4.33 18.47 6.81
C ILE A 237 -3.71 17.41 7.73
N ALA A 238 -2.72 17.79 8.56
CA ALA A 238 -2.08 16.86 9.49
C ALA A 238 -3.10 16.28 10.50
N THR A 239 -3.98 17.12 11.04
CA THR A 239 -5.07 16.70 11.95
C THR A 239 -6.13 15.84 11.25
N GLU A 240 -6.37 16.04 9.95
CA GLU A 240 -7.28 15.21 9.17
C GLU A 240 -6.70 13.82 8.87
N ILE A 241 -5.39 13.74 8.64
CA ILE A 241 -4.69 12.49 8.34
C ILE A 241 -4.47 11.65 9.60
N GLU A 242 -4.16 12.30 10.72
CA GLU A 242 -3.88 11.64 12.00
C GLU A 242 -5.08 10.84 12.53
N MET A 243 -4.87 9.54 12.78
CA MET A 243 -5.91 8.69 13.34
C MET A 243 -6.23 9.14 14.76
N THR A 244 -7.48 9.48 14.99
CA THR A 244 -7.97 9.81 16.32
C THR A 244 -8.89 8.71 16.81
N SER A 245 -8.45 8.02 17.86
CA SER A 245 -9.24 7.02 18.58
C SER A 245 -10.05 7.67 19.70
N LEU A 246 -11.04 6.96 20.24
CA LEU A 246 -11.80 7.46 21.40
C LEU A 246 -10.92 7.56 22.65
N GLU A 247 -9.88 6.73 22.79
CA GLU A 247 -8.91 6.83 23.88
C GLU A 247 -8.13 8.16 23.87
N ASP A 248 -7.84 8.70 22.69
CA ASP A 248 -7.13 9.98 22.57
C ASP A 248 -7.98 11.17 23.04
N ILE A 249 -9.30 11.07 22.92
CA ILE A 249 -10.24 12.17 23.17
C ILE A 249 -10.91 12.04 24.54
N ALA A 250 -11.19 10.82 25.00
CA ALA A 250 -12.07 10.55 26.12
C ALA A 250 -11.40 9.73 27.23
N SER A 251 -11.71 10.07 28.48
CA SER A 251 -11.38 9.20 29.62
C SER A 251 -12.46 8.13 29.76
N ILE A 252 -12.05 6.86 29.64
CA ILE A 252 -12.93 5.70 29.70
C ILE A 252 -12.92 5.14 31.13
N GLU A 253 -14.09 5.08 31.74
CA GLU A 253 -14.35 4.52 33.05
C GLU A 253 -15.31 3.33 32.90
N THR A 254 -15.12 2.30 33.73
CA THR A 254 -15.96 1.10 33.73
C THR A 254 -16.83 1.07 34.98
N ASP A 255 -18.14 1.02 34.79
CA ASP A 255 -19.08 0.78 35.86
C ASP A 255 -19.39 -0.72 35.94
N LEU A 256 -18.88 -1.36 36.99
CA LEU A 256 -19.07 -2.79 37.26
C LEU A 256 -20.47 -3.10 37.81
N VAL A 257 -21.16 -2.12 38.40
CA VAL A 257 -22.47 -2.32 39.04
C VAL A 257 -23.56 -2.37 37.97
N ASN A 258 -23.55 -1.38 37.07
CA ASN A 258 -24.52 -1.30 35.98
C ASN A 258 -24.05 -2.05 34.72
N MET A 259 -22.84 -2.60 34.72
CA MET A 259 -22.21 -3.26 33.56
C MET A 259 -22.16 -2.34 32.33
N ARG A 260 -21.68 -1.10 32.53
CA ARG A 260 -21.61 -0.07 31.50
C ARG A 260 -20.20 0.47 31.36
N VAL A 261 -19.86 0.88 30.14
CA VAL A 261 -18.63 1.63 29.86
C VAL A 261 -19.01 3.08 29.63
N LEU A 262 -18.38 3.97 30.40
CA LEU A 262 -18.60 5.41 30.38
C LEU A 262 -17.37 6.07 29.77
N ALA A 263 -17.48 6.65 28.59
CA ALA A 263 -16.40 7.47 28.02
C ALA A 263 -16.76 8.94 28.14
N TYR A 264 -15.91 9.73 28.80
CA TYR A 264 -16.07 11.17 28.95
C TYR A 264 -15.12 11.92 28.00
N PRO A 265 -15.60 12.45 26.86
CA PRO A 265 -14.79 13.26 25.97
C PRO A 265 -14.37 14.56 26.64
N ASP A 266 -13.13 14.98 26.40
CA ASP A 266 -12.59 16.26 26.89
C ASP A 266 -12.59 17.30 25.75
N ASP A 267 -13.21 18.45 25.99
CA ASP A 267 -13.30 19.57 25.04
C ASP A 267 -11.91 20.07 24.58
N HIS A 268 -10.90 20.04 25.45
CA HIS A 268 -9.55 20.51 25.09
C HIS A 268 -8.86 19.54 24.14
N ARG A 269 -9.03 18.23 24.36
CA ARG A 269 -8.50 17.17 23.50
C ARG A 269 -9.23 17.15 22.15
N MET A 270 -10.55 17.34 22.17
CA MET A 270 -11.37 17.46 20.97
C MET A 270 -10.92 18.61 20.06
N LYS A 271 -10.67 19.79 20.64
CA LYS A 271 -10.20 20.96 19.87
C LYS A 271 -8.82 20.73 19.25
N SER A 272 -7.92 20.09 19.98
CA SER A 272 -6.56 19.80 19.49
C SER A 272 -6.56 18.80 18.34
N ARG A 273 -7.51 17.85 18.35
CA ARG A 273 -7.71 16.83 17.31
C ARG A 273 -8.72 17.25 16.22
N GLY A 274 -9.27 18.47 16.29
CA GLY A 274 -10.20 18.98 15.28
C GLY A 274 -11.48 18.15 15.12
N VAL A 275 -11.98 17.59 16.23
CA VAL A 275 -13.24 16.82 16.28
C VAL A 275 -14.34 17.68 16.87
N THR A 276 -15.48 17.72 16.17
CA THR A 276 -16.66 18.46 16.63
C THR A 276 -17.67 17.54 17.32
N TRP A 277 -18.45 18.09 18.27
CA TRP A 277 -19.52 17.35 18.97
C TRP A 277 -20.53 16.66 18.01
N PRO A 278 -20.98 17.30 16.90
CA PRO A 278 -21.90 16.65 15.97
C PRO A 278 -21.31 15.42 15.26
N GLU A 279 -20.04 15.49 14.84
CA GLU A 279 -19.35 14.37 14.19
C GLU A 279 -19.17 13.18 15.16
N LEU A 280 -18.90 13.51 16.43
CA LEU A 280 -18.80 12.51 17.48
C LEU A 280 -20.16 11.84 17.73
N GLU A 281 -21.24 12.62 17.82
CA GLU A 281 -22.60 12.10 18.00
C GLU A 281 -23.02 11.13 16.87
N GLU A 282 -22.74 11.46 15.60
CA GLU A 282 -23.05 10.56 14.48
C GLU A 282 -22.31 9.23 14.53
N LYS A 283 -21.03 9.24 14.92
CA LYS A 283 -20.22 8.02 15.00
C LYS A 283 -20.56 7.19 16.23
N LEU A 284 -20.92 7.83 17.33
CA LEU A 284 -21.25 7.17 18.59
C LEU A 284 -22.65 6.55 18.61
N LYS A 285 -23.61 7.08 17.83
CA LYS A 285 -24.94 6.48 17.63
C LYS A 285 -24.89 5.02 17.14
N LYS A 286 -23.78 4.59 16.56
CA LYS A 286 -23.61 3.20 16.10
C LYS A 286 -23.34 2.20 17.23
N LEU A 287 -23.01 2.64 18.44
CA LEU A 287 -22.61 1.76 19.56
C LEU A 287 -23.33 2.04 20.88
N GLY A 288 -23.71 3.28 21.16
CA GLY A 288 -24.31 3.63 22.45
C GLY A 288 -25.07 4.94 22.44
N GLU A 289 -25.64 5.27 23.59
CA GLU A 289 -26.36 6.51 23.82
C GLU A 289 -25.46 7.51 24.54
N ILE A 290 -25.54 8.77 24.13
CA ILE A 290 -24.89 9.85 24.89
C ILE A 290 -25.87 10.27 25.97
N GLN A 291 -25.48 10.08 27.22
CA GLN A 291 -26.28 10.49 28.37
C GLN A 291 -25.47 11.50 29.19
N GLU A 292 -26.16 12.48 29.78
CA GLU A 292 -25.55 13.35 30.78
C GLU A 292 -25.43 12.57 32.08
N VAL A 293 -24.21 12.11 32.39
CA VAL A 293 -23.92 11.39 33.63
C VAL A 293 -23.28 12.37 34.61
N ARG A 294 -23.70 12.30 35.88
CA ARG A 294 -23.06 13.07 36.95
C ARG A 294 -21.70 12.45 37.23
N ARG A 295 -20.63 13.19 36.94
CA ARG A 295 -19.26 12.76 37.21
C ARG A 295 -18.77 13.41 38.49
N GLN A 296 -18.25 12.60 39.40
CA GLN A 296 -17.57 13.07 40.60
C GLN A 296 -16.09 13.27 40.25
N VAL A 297 -15.66 14.52 40.03
CA VAL A 297 -14.25 14.84 39.77
C VAL A 297 -13.72 15.62 40.97
N GLY A 298 -13.04 14.92 41.88
CA GLY A 298 -12.64 15.48 43.18
C GLY A 298 -13.85 15.72 44.09
N SER A 299 -13.97 16.93 44.68
CA SER A 299 -15.05 17.31 45.60
C SER A 299 -16.24 18.04 44.94
N ALA A 300 -16.33 18.08 43.60
CA ALA A 300 -17.41 18.75 42.88
C ALA A 300 -18.10 17.80 41.88
N GLU A 301 -19.43 17.71 41.97
CA GLU A 301 -20.26 17.05 40.95
C GLU A 301 -20.35 17.96 39.72
N LYS A 302 -19.80 17.51 38.59
CA LYS A 302 -20.00 18.16 37.30
C LYS A 302 -20.86 17.25 36.41
N LYS A 303 -21.87 17.84 35.76
CA LYS A 303 -22.59 17.17 34.68
C LYS A 303 -21.65 17.10 33.48
N ALA A 304 -21.29 15.89 33.08
CA ALA A 304 -20.46 15.67 31.91
C ALA A 304 -21.24 14.83 30.90
N ARG A 305 -21.16 15.19 29.62
CA ARG A 305 -21.69 14.37 28.54
C ARG A 305 -20.79 13.14 28.42
N ALA A 306 -21.36 11.97 28.68
CA ALA A 306 -20.66 10.71 28.61
C ALA A 306 -21.31 9.83 27.56
N LEU A 307 -20.48 9.12 26.79
CA LEU A 307 -20.95 7.98 26.02
C LEU A 307 -21.20 6.84 27.00
N VAL A 308 -22.44 6.36 27.05
CA VAL A 308 -22.82 5.20 27.84
C VAL A 308 -23.02 4.02 26.89
N VAL A 309 -22.21 2.99 27.07
CA VAL A 309 -22.37 1.73 26.33
C VAL A 309 -22.70 0.62 27.32
N GLU A 310 -23.88 0.03 27.16
CA GLU A 310 -24.40 -0.99 28.07
C GLU A 310 -24.04 -2.40 27.57
N ALA A 311 -23.44 -3.21 28.44
CA ALA A 311 -23.32 -4.64 28.20
C ALA A 311 -24.59 -5.32 28.72
N GLY A 312 -25.61 -5.47 27.87
CA GLY A 312 -26.93 -6.00 28.24
C GLY A 312 -26.95 -7.41 28.89
N GLU A 313 -25.82 -8.12 28.95
CA GLU A 313 -25.67 -9.37 29.71
C GLU A 313 -24.51 -9.26 30.73
N PRO A 314 -24.69 -9.79 31.96
CA PRO A 314 -23.72 -9.69 33.06
C PRO A 314 -22.56 -10.70 32.88
N SER A 315 -21.72 -10.48 31.87
CA SER A 315 -20.48 -11.24 31.68
C SER A 315 -19.26 -10.30 31.70
N PHE A 316 -18.37 -10.51 32.67
CA PHE A 316 -17.12 -9.74 32.80
C PHE A 316 -16.27 -9.77 31.52
N LYS A 317 -16.25 -10.92 30.82
CA LYS A 317 -15.52 -11.08 29.55
C LYS A 317 -16.13 -10.25 28.42
N LYS A 318 -17.44 -10.05 28.40
CA LYS A 318 -18.10 -9.16 27.43
C LYS A 318 -17.80 -7.70 27.75
N LEU A 319 -17.83 -7.31 29.03
CA LEU A 319 -17.46 -5.96 29.44
C LEU A 319 -16.03 -5.62 29.03
N GLN A 320 -15.07 -6.51 29.28
CA GLN A 320 -13.67 -6.30 28.90
C GLN A 320 -13.49 -6.15 27.38
N ARG A 321 -14.16 -6.97 26.58
CA ARG A 321 -14.17 -6.83 25.12
C ARG A 321 -14.80 -5.50 24.68
N LEU A 322 -15.86 -5.08 25.36
CA LEU A 322 -16.56 -3.85 25.05
C LEU A 322 -15.69 -2.62 25.38
N VAL A 323 -14.96 -2.65 26.49
CA VAL A 323 -13.94 -1.64 26.83
C VAL A 323 -12.88 -1.55 25.74
N GLU A 324 -12.37 -2.69 25.27
CA GLU A 324 -11.36 -2.75 24.21
C GLU A 324 -11.91 -2.23 22.87
N GLN A 325 -13.16 -2.57 22.53
CA GLN A 325 -13.85 -2.04 21.35
C GLN A 325 -14.06 -0.53 21.42
N VAL A 326 -14.48 -0.01 22.57
CA VAL A 326 -14.69 1.42 22.82
C VAL A 326 -13.35 2.15 22.73
N ARG A 327 -12.27 1.61 23.32
CA ARG A 327 -10.90 2.17 23.22
C ARG A 327 -10.40 2.26 21.78
N MET A 328 -10.52 1.16 21.03
CA MET A 328 -10.02 1.05 19.65
C MET A 328 -10.94 1.71 18.61
N MET A 329 -12.08 2.27 19.04
CA MET A 329 -13.03 2.90 18.13
C MET A 329 -12.41 4.12 17.46
N LYS A 330 -12.47 4.13 16.13
CA LYS A 330 -11.91 5.20 15.31
C LYS A 330 -12.95 6.29 15.08
N ILE A 331 -12.59 7.52 15.41
CA ILE A 331 -13.47 8.69 15.25
C ILE A 331 -13.10 9.44 13.98
N LYS A 332 -11.82 9.68 13.69
CA LYS A 332 -11.38 10.43 12.50
C LYS A 332 -10.00 9.95 12.07
N GLY A 333 -9.61 10.27 10.85
CA GLY A 333 -8.29 9.99 10.31
C GLY A 333 -8.20 8.74 9.45
N ILE A 334 -6.99 8.53 8.94
CA ILE A 334 -6.65 7.41 8.09
C ILE A 334 -6.13 6.25 8.95
N ASP A 335 -6.55 5.04 8.60
CA ASP A 335 -6.13 3.85 9.35
C ASP A 335 -4.61 3.66 9.28
N GLY A 336 -4.00 3.34 10.42
CA GLY A 336 -2.59 2.98 10.48
C GLY A 336 -1.63 4.16 10.61
N ILE A 337 -2.13 5.39 10.72
CA ILE A 337 -1.33 6.60 10.97
C ILE A 337 -1.56 7.10 12.39
N SER A 338 -0.58 6.97 13.28
CA SER A 338 -0.71 7.37 14.68
C SER A 338 -0.47 8.86 14.90
N ARG A 339 0.49 9.45 14.18
CA ARG A 339 0.91 10.84 14.39
C ARG A 339 1.35 11.50 13.09
N ALA A 340 1.10 12.80 12.95
CA ALA A 340 1.59 13.62 11.83
C ALA A 340 2.39 14.82 12.33
N ILE A 341 3.61 15.01 11.83
CA ILE A 341 4.53 16.08 12.20
C ILE A 341 4.87 16.90 10.96
N ILE A 342 4.80 18.23 11.08
CA ILE A 342 5.11 19.14 9.97
C ILE A 342 6.56 19.60 10.11
N LYS A 343 7.37 19.41 9.06
CA LYS A 343 8.75 19.89 8.99
C LYS A 343 8.91 20.85 7.82
N LYS A 344 9.66 21.94 8.02
CA LYS A 344 10.01 22.87 6.94
C LYS A 344 11.23 22.30 6.20
N ARG A 345 11.14 22.13 4.88
CA ARG A 345 12.22 21.63 4.02
C ARG A 345 12.40 22.60 2.85
N GLY A 346 13.48 23.39 2.89
CA GLY A 346 13.71 24.49 1.94
C GLY A 346 12.62 25.55 2.01
N GLU A 347 12.00 25.86 0.87
CA GLU A 347 10.90 26.82 0.76
C GLU A 347 9.51 26.23 1.05
N GLY A 348 9.40 24.90 1.23
CA GLY A 348 8.13 24.20 1.44
C GLY A 348 7.98 23.55 2.81
N TYR A 349 6.78 23.03 3.06
CA TYR A 349 6.45 22.19 4.21
C TYR A 349 6.20 20.74 3.76
N VAL A 350 6.71 19.78 4.52
CA VAL A 350 6.51 18.35 4.32
C VAL A 350 5.89 17.77 5.59
N ILE A 351 4.91 16.88 5.44
CA ILE A 351 4.31 16.19 6.58
C ILE A 351 4.96 14.81 6.69
N TYR A 352 5.52 14.53 7.85
CA TYR A 352 6.03 13.23 8.23
C TYR A 352 4.98 12.50 9.06
N THR A 353 4.59 11.30 8.66
CA THR A 353 3.60 10.50 9.41
C THR A 353 4.26 9.30 10.07
N GLU A 354 3.86 9.03 11.31
CA GLU A 354 4.17 7.80 12.03
C GLU A 354 3.06 6.81 11.68
N GLY A 355 3.43 5.66 11.12
CA GLY A 355 2.48 4.84 10.41
C GLY A 355 2.51 5.05 8.90
N SER A 356 1.99 4.06 8.18
CA SER A 356 1.88 4.13 6.73
C SER A 356 0.54 3.61 6.22
N ASN A 357 -0.03 4.34 5.26
CA ASN A 357 -1.21 3.97 4.49
C ASN A 357 -1.23 4.70 3.14
N LEU A 358 -0.34 4.31 2.25
CA LEU A 358 -0.12 4.93 0.95
C LEU A 358 -1.37 4.91 0.08
N SER A 359 -2.13 3.80 0.09
CA SER A 359 -3.33 3.66 -0.75
C SER A 359 -4.35 4.77 -0.46
N LYS A 360 -4.69 5.01 0.82
CA LYS A 360 -5.69 6.03 1.19
C LYS A 360 -5.15 7.45 1.05
N ILE A 361 -3.85 7.64 1.28
CA ILE A 361 -3.23 8.97 1.19
C ILE A 361 -3.19 9.49 -0.24
N LEU A 362 -2.89 8.62 -1.21
CA LEU A 362 -2.83 9.01 -2.62
C LEU A 362 -4.21 9.37 -3.21
N GLU A 363 -5.30 8.90 -2.61
CA GLU A 363 -6.67 9.28 -2.98
C GLU A 363 -7.01 10.73 -2.59
N LEU A 364 -6.26 11.34 -1.67
CA LEU A 364 -6.53 12.69 -1.20
C LEU A 364 -6.15 13.74 -2.27
N PRO A 365 -7.05 14.66 -2.63
CA PRO A 365 -6.84 15.56 -3.77
C PRO A 365 -5.72 16.59 -3.55
N TYR A 366 -5.44 16.94 -2.28
CA TYR A 366 -4.42 17.90 -1.91
C TYR A 366 -3.00 17.29 -1.80
N VAL A 367 -2.89 15.96 -1.75
CA VAL A 367 -1.61 15.26 -1.69
C VAL A 367 -0.99 15.19 -3.09
N ASP A 368 0.32 15.42 -3.16
CA ASP A 368 1.11 15.25 -4.37
C ASP A 368 1.56 13.80 -4.50
N ALA A 369 0.84 13.05 -5.34
CA ALA A 369 1.12 11.64 -5.62
C ALA A 369 2.47 11.39 -6.31
N SER A 370 3.08 12.39 -6.94
CA SER A 370 4.34 12.20 -7.68
C SER A 370 5.59 12.22 -6.78
N ARG A 371 5.48 12.80 -5.58
CA ARG A 371 6.61 12.98 -4.65
C ARG A 371 6.42 12.26 -3.31
N THR A 372 5.18 11.94 -2.95
CA THR A 372 4.85 11.26 -1.70
C THR A 372 5.44 9.85 -1.69
N THR A 373 6.14 9.49 -0.60
CA THR A 373 6.82 8.20 -0.46
C THR A 373 6.67 7.62 0.95
N THR A 374 6.94 6.33 1.11
CA THR A 374 6.96 5.61 2.39
C THR A 374 8.20 4.73 2.49
N ASN A 375 8.59 4.37 3.71
CA ASN A 375 9.64 3.40 3.94
C ASN A 375 9.11 1.94 3.90
N SER A 376 7.80 1.73 3.77
CA SER A 376 7.19 0.40 3.66
C SER A 376 7.30 -0.13 2.23
N VAL A 377 8.27 -1.01 1.97
CA VAL A 377 8.52 -1.58 0.63
C VAL A 377 7.32 -2.37 0.11
N GLN A 378 6.70 -3.19 0.96
CA GLN A 378 5.56 -4.02 0.56
C GLN A 378 4.34 -3.17 0.17
N GLU A 379 4.13 -2.05 0.85
CA GLU A 379 3.05 -1.13 0.54
C GLU A 379 3.29 -0.40 -0.79
N ILE A 380 4.54 -0.01 -1.06
CA ILE A 380 4.92 0.53 -2.37
C ILE A 380 4.68 -0.49 -3.48
N TYR A 381 5.02 -1.76 -3.24
CA TYR A 381 4.77 -2.84 -4.18
C TYR A 381 3.27 -3.00 -4.48
N GLU A 382 2.42 -3.02 -3.44
CA GLU A 382 0.97 -3.19 -3.59
C GLU A 382 0.30 -2.01 -4.33
N VAL A 383 0.80 -0.78 -4.15
CA VAL A 383 0.16 0.43 -4.70
C VAL A 383 0.78 0.89 -6.03
N LEU A 384 2.11 0.92 -6.12
CA LEU A 384 2.87 1.48 -7.26
C LEU A 384 3.50 0.42 -8.15
N GLY A 385 3.64 -0.82 -7.67
CA GLY A 385 4.16 -1.96 -8.42
C GLY A 385 5.64 -2.28 -8.20
N ILE A 386 6.13 -3.30 -8.92
CA ILE A 386 7.42 -3.93 -8.64
C ILE A 386 8.64 -3.03 -8.89
N GLU A 387 8.65 -2.22 -9.95
CA GLU A 387 9.77 -1.31 -10.25
C GLU A 387 9.87 -0.16 -9.23
N ALA A 388 8.73 0.28 -8.71
CA ALA A 388 8.71 1.27 -7.63
C ALA A 388 9.28 0.65 -6.34
N ALA A 389 8.89 -0.58 -6.02
CA ALA A 389 9.41 -1.31 -4.87
C ALA A 389 10.92 -1.58 -5.00
N ARG A 390 11.40 -2.00 -6.18
CA ARG A 390 12.82 -2.19 -6.47
C ARG A 390 13.63 -0.90 -6.21
N ASN A 391 13.17 0.24 -6.74
CA ASN A 391 13.82 1.53 -6.47
C ASN A 391 13.73 1.94 -4.99
N ALA A 392 12.62 1.62 -4.31
CA ALA A 392 12.46 1.88 -2.88
C ALA A 392 13.47 1.08 -2.05
N ILE A 393 13.70 -0.20 -2.36
CA ILE A 393 14.72 -1.04 -1.70
C ILE A 393 16.11 -0.42 -1.89
N VAL A 394 16.47 -0.02 -3.12
CA VAL A 394 17.77 0.59 -3.42
C VAL A 394 17.97 1.86 -2.60
N ASN A 395 17.01 2.79 -2.65
CA ASN A 395 17.11 4.07 -1.97
C ASN A 395 17.14 3.89 -0.44
N GLU A 396 16.29 3.02 0.11
CA GLU A 396 16.20 2.80 1.54
C GLU A 396 17.48 2.13 2.09
N ALA A 397 17.98 1.08 1.43
CA ALA A 397 19.21 0.41 1.83
C ALA A 397 20.42 1.35 1.72
N TYR A 398 20.49 2.14 0.65
CA TYR A 398 21.56 3.13 0.45
C TYR A 398 21.53 4.21 1.54
N ASN A 399 20.36 4.81 1.80
CA ASN A 399 20.21 5.83 2.84
C ASN A 399 20.56 5.28 4.23
N THR A 400 20.10 4.06 4.55
CA THR A 400 20.41 3.39 5.82
C THR A 400 21.92 3.21 6.04
N LEU A 401 22.65 2.84 4.98
CA LEU A 401 24.11 2.70 5.03
C LEU A 401 24.82 4.06 5.14
N GLN A 402 24.37 5.06 4.37
CA GLN A 402 24.94 6.40 4.38
C GLN A 402 24.77 7.13 5.72
N GLU A 403 23.61 6.99 6.38
CA GLU A 403 23.35 7.58 7.69
C GLU A 403 24.30 7.05 8.77
N GLN A 404 24.79 5.82 8.61
CA GLN A 404 25.80 5.23 9.49
C GLN A 404 27.25 5.67 9.14
N GLY A 405 27.42 6.46 8.09
CA GLY A 405 28.71 6.89 7.56
C GLY A 405 29.46 5.78 6.82
N LEU A 406 28.76 4.72 6.41
CA LEU A 406 29.33 3.58 5.70
C LEU A 406 29.09 3.77 4.20
N THR A 407 30.16 3.64 3.41
CA THR A 407 30.09 3.79 1.96
C THR A 407 30.16 2.42 1.30
N VAL A 408 29.01 1.90 0.88
CA VAL A 408 28.92 0.74 0.00
C VAL A 408 28.55 1.24 -1.40
N ASP A 409 29.16 0.65 -2.43
CA ASP A 409 28.82 1.00 -3.81
C ASP A 409 27.38 0.61 -4.13
N ILE A 410 26.65 1.53 -4.77
CA ILE A 410 25.23 1.34 -5.11
C ILE A 410 24.99 0.11 -6.00
N ARG A 411 25.98 -0.32 -6.80
CA ARG A 411 25.84 -1.48 -7.70
C ARG A 411 25.59 -2.78 -6.93
N HIS A 412 26.18 -2.94 -5.75
CA HIS A 412 25.94 -4.10 -4.89
C HIS A 412 24.49 -4.12 -4.39
N ILE A 413 23.97 -2.96 -3.98
CA ILE A 413 22.59 -2.80 -3.52
C ILE A 413 21.60 -3.02 -4.67
N MET A 414 21.91 -2.51 -5.87
CA MET A 414 21.12 -2.75 -7.07
C MET A 414 21.04 -4.23 -7.41
N LEU A 415 22.17 -4.95 -7.40
CA LEU A 415 22.19 -6.39 -7.68
C LEU A 415 21.28 -7.16 -6.73
N VAL A 416 21.32 -6.83 -5.44
CA VAL A 416 20.48 -7.45 -4.42
C VAL A 416 19.01 -7.11 -4.62
N SER A 417 18.70 -5.85 -4.91
CA SER A 417 17.33 -5.38 -5.15
C SER A 417 16.71 -6.01 -6.40
N ASP A 418 17.51 -6.18 -7.45
CA ASP A 418 17.11 -6.86 -8.68
C ASP A 418 16.83 -8.34 -8.41
N MET A 419 17.68 -9.01 -7.63
CA MET A 419 17.45 -10.41 -7.22
C MET A 419 16.17 -10.56 -6.40
N MET A 420 15.90 -9.64 -5.46
CA MET A 420 14.69 -9.65 -4.63
C MET A 420 13.39 -9.46 -5.41
N THR A 421 13.45 -8.84 -6.59
CA THR A 421 12.27 -8.42 -7.36
C THR A 421 12.10 -9.14 -8.70
N ASN A 422 13.04 -10.03 -9.06
CA ASN A 422 13.13 -10.70 -10.35
C ASN A 422 11.88 -11.53 -10.74
N ASP A 423 11.20 -12.14 -9.78
CA ASP A 423 10.04 -13.00 -10.04
C ASP A 423 8.73 -12.20 -10.22
N GLY A 424 8.79 -10.87 -10.20
CA GLY A 424 7.61 -9.99 -10.23
C GLY A 424 6.92 -9.81 -8.88
N ASP A 425 7.55 -10.26 -7.79
CA ASP A 425 7.13 -10.08 -6.40
C ASP A 425 8.34 -9.70 -5.54
N VAL A 426 8.12 -9.04 -4.40
CA VAL A 426 9.20 -8.69 -3.48
C VAL A 426 9.43 -9.84 -2.50
N LYS A 427 10.54 -10.55 -2.67
CA LYS A 427 10.89 -11.72 -1.85
C LYS A 427 12.02 -11.42 -0.89
N ALA A 428 11.98 -12.09 0.27
CA ALA A 428 13.09 -12.14 1.18
C ALA A 428 14.29 -12.85 0.52
N ILE A 429 15.50 -12.44 0.87
CA ILE A 429 16.74 -13.11 0.42
C ILE A 429 16.96 -14.43 1.17
N GLY A 430 16.35 -14.56 2.36
CA GLY A 430 16.36 -15.76 3.19
C GLY A 430 15.30 -16.81 2.83
N ARG A 431 15.15 -17.81 3.70
CA ARG A 431 14.22 -18.95 3.51
C ARG A 431 12.75 -18.58 3.63
#